data_AF-A0A822GQR7-F1
#
_entry.id   AF-A0A822GQR7-F1
#
_cell.length_a   1.000
_cell.length_b   1.000
_cell.length_c   1.000
_cell.angle_alpha   90.00
_cell.angle_beta   90.00
_cell.angle_gamma   90.00
#
_symmetry.space_group_name_H-M   'P 1'
#
loop_
_entity.id
_entity.type
_entity.pdbx_description
1 polymer ?
#
loop_
_entity_poly.entity_id
_entity_poly.type
_entity_poly.pdbx_seq_one_letter_code
_entity_poly.pdbx_strand_id
1 'polypeptide(L)'
;LRNNGKNMGGVVVLIAGDFRQTLPVIPKGTMADELKACLKSSYLWRHVVPLKLSTNMRVHLRGDVSAGRFAEQLLAIGNGKIPADPVSGLINISDNFCNIVESVEELKNKVFPNIQTQYKDHKWLCERAILAPKNVNVNAINLQIQQQLPGEAISYKSIDTVKDIDM
;
A
#
# COMPACT_ATOMS: atom_id res chain seq x y z
N LEU A 1 -35.66 -7.31 -0.51
CA LEU A 1 -34.57 -6.29 -0.60
C LEU A 1 -35.05 -4.99 -1.23
N ARG A 2 -35.79 -4.98 -2.36
CA ARG A 2 -36.53 -3.78 -2.80
C ARG A 2 -37.70 -3.50 -1.84
N ASN A 3 -38.03 -2.21 -1.61
CA ASN A 3 -39.07 -1.69 -0.68
C ASN A 3 -38.83 -1.84 0.83
N ASN A 4 -37.58 -1.79 1.31
CA ASN A 4 -37.31 -1.62 2.74
C ASN A 4 -36.64 -0.26 3.00
N GLY A 5 -37.31 0.63 3.74
CA GLY A 5 -36.80 1.96 4.10
C GLY A 5 -35.71 1.95 5.18
N LYS A 6 -35.38 0.79 5.76
CA LYS A 6 -34.27 0.63 6.69
C LYS A 6 -32.93 0.72 5.95
N ASN A 7 -31.92 1.31 6.59
CA ASN A 7 -30.56 1.35 6.08
C ASN A 7 -30.09 -0.05 5.63
N MET A 8 -29.45 -0.13 4.46
CA MET A 8 -28.97 -1.38 3.84
C MET A 8 -30.04 -2.49 3.76
N GLY A 9 -31.32 -2.12 3.60
CA GLY A 9 -32.41 -3.09 3.52
C GLY A 9 -32.61 -3.92 4.81
N GLY A 10 -32.09 -3.43 5.94
CA GLY A 10 -32.14 -4.13 7.24
C GLY A 10 -31.00 -5.12 7.49
N VAL A 11 -30.02 -5.21 6.59
CA VAL A 11 -28.85 -6.08 6.75
C VAL A 11 -27.86 -5.47 7.73
N VAL A 12 -27.30 -6.29 8.61
CA VAL A 12 -26.17 -5.91 9.47
C VAL A 12 -24.91 -5.83 8.60
N VAL A 13 -24.31 -4.65 8.54
CA VAL A 13 -23.07 -4.41 7.80
C VAL A 13 -21.93 -4.14 8.78
N LEU A 14 -20.90 -4.98 8.73
CA LEU A 14 -19.63 -4.73 9.42
C LEU A 14 -18.63 -4.15 8.45
N ILE A 15 -18.13 -2.95 8.74
CA ILE A 15 -17.11 -2.28 7.95
C ILE A 15 -15.79 -2.40 8.70
N ALA A 16 -14.79 -3.00 8.07
CA ALA A 16 -13.45 -3.18 8.62
C ALA A 16 -12.44 -2.45 7.73
N GLY A 17 -11.50 -1.75 8.35
CA GLY A 17 -10.46 -1.01 7.65
C GLY A 17 -9.69 -0.10 8.59
N ASP A 18 -8.69 0.58 8.04
CA ASP A 18 -7.88 1.55 8.77
C ASP A 18 -7.93 2.91 8.05
N PHE A 19 -8.59 3.89 8.67
CA PHE A 19 -8.73 5.24 8.10
C PHE A 19 -7.41 6.05 8.06
N ARG A 20 -6.30 5.46 8.53
CA ARG A 20 -4.95 6.01 8.37
C ARG A 20 -4.30 5.54 7.05
N GLN A 21 -4.97 4.71 6.28
CA GLN A 21 -4.54 4.28 4.94
C GLN A 21 -4.93 5.32 3.88
N THR A 22 -4.59 5.04 2.61
CA THR A 22 -4.80 5.93 1.48
C THR A 22 -6.28 6.24 1.25
N LEU A 23 -6.57 7.45 0.80
CA LEU A 23 -7.91 7.87 0.37
C LEU A 23 -8.37 7.08 -0.88
N PRO A 24 -9.69 7.04 -1.16
CA PRO A 24 -10.20 6.47 -2.41
C PRO A 24 -9.60 7.19 -3.63
N VAL A 25 -9.20 6.42 -4.64
CA VAL A 25 -8.69 6.97 -5.90
C VAL A 25 -9.85 7.39 -6.78
N ILE A 26 -9.92 8.68 -7.12
CA ILE A 26 -10.91 9.22 -8.08
C ILE A 26 -10.16 9.62 -9.36
N PRO A 27 -10.28 8.85 -10.47
CA PRO A 27 -9.60 9.19 -11.72
C PRO A 27 -9.99 10.59 -12.19
N LYS A 28 -8.98 11.44 -12.43
CA LYS A 28 -9.15 12.86 -12.80
C LYS A 28 -9.93 13.69 -11.77
N GLY A 29 -10.06 13.20 -10.55
CA GLY A 29 -10.72 13.90 -9.45
C GLY A 29 -9.80 14.92 -8.77
N THR A 30 -10.41 15.81 -8.00
CA THR A 30 -9.72 16.73 -7.11
C THR A 30 -9.61 16.14 -5.70
N MET A 31 -8.79 16.73 -4.84
CA MET A 31 -8.73 16.38 -3.42
C MET A 31 -10.12 16.48 -2.74
N ALA A 32 -10.96 17.43 -3.16
CA ALA A 32 -12.32 17.57 -2.64
C ALA A 32 -13.20 16.38 -3.04
N ASP A 33 -13.03 15.85 -4.27
CA ASP A 33 -13.75 14.67 -4.74
C ASP A 33 -13.32 13.42 -3.97
N GLU A 34 -12.03 13.25 -3.70
CA GLU A 34 -11.50 12.14 -2.88
C GLU A 34 -12.06 12.18 -1.45
N LEU A 35 -12.07 13.37 -0.82
CA LEU A 35 -12.65 13.55 0.50
C LEU A 35 -14.15 13.28 0.50
N LYS A 36 -14.88 13.72 -0.53
CA LYS A 36 -16.33 13.47 -0.66
C LYS A 36 -16.64 11.99 -0.86
N ALA A 37 -15.75 11.25 -1.52
CA ALA A 37 -15.88 9.81 -1.71
C ALA A 37 -15.57 8.99 -0.44
N CYS A 38 -14.94 9.59 0.57
CA CYS A 38 -14.67 8.92 1.84
C CYS A 38 -15.96 8.54 2.57
N LEU A 39 -15.98 7.35 3.16
CA LEU A 39 -17.13 6.86 3.94
C LEU A 39 -17.55 7.83 5.06
N LYS A 40 -16.58 8.53 5.67
CA LYS A 40 -16.84 9.52 6.71
C LYS A 40 -17.62 10.74 6.23
N SER A 41 -17.59 11.02 4.93
CA SER A 41 -18.36 12.10 4.28
C SER A 41 -19.78 11.66 3.88
N SER A 42 -20.10 10.38 4.01
CA SER A 42 -21.42 9.85 3.70
C SER A 42 -22.44 10.20 4.78
N TYR A 43 -23.69 10.46 4.38
CA TYR A 43 -24.82 10.61 5.30
C TYR A 43 -25.06 9.36 6.18
N LEU A 44 -24.54 8.20 5.75
CA LEU A 44 -24.61 6.95 6.50
C LEU A 44 -23.67 6.92 7.71
N TRP A 45 -22.63 7.75 7.71
CA TRP A 45 -21.60 7.74 8.76
C TRP A 45 -22.18 7.94 10.17
N ARG A 46 -23.22 8.78 10.30
CA ARG A 46 -23.93 9.01 11.57
C ARG A 46 -24.62 7.77 12.16
N HIS A 47 -24.80 6.72 11.36
CA HIS A 47 -25.39 5.45 11.78
C HIS A 47 -24.33 4.37 12.03
N VAL A 48 -23.05 4.66 11.78
CA VAL A 48 -21.95 3.73 12.02
C VAL A 48 -21.56 3.78 13.49
N VAL A 49 -21.55 2.62 14.14
CA VAL A 49 -21.06 2.46 15.51
C VAL A 49 -19.56 2.11 15.43
N PRO A 50 -18.66 2.96 15.99
CA PRO A 50 -17.23 2.69 15.93
C PRO A 50 -16.85 1.56 16.89
N LEU A 51 -16.16 0.55 16.37
CA LEU A 51 -15.48 -0.48 17.16
C LEU A 51 -13.98 -0.37 16.89
N LYS A 52 -13.17 -0.37 17.96
CA LYS A 52 -11.71 -0.16 17.86
C LYS A 52 -10.96 -1.38 18.36
N LEU A 53 -10.06 -1.89 17.53
CA LEU A 53 -9.03 -2.85 17.94
C LEU A 53 -7.81 -2.07 18.43
N SER A 54 -7.35 -2.37 19.64
CA SER A 54 -6.21 -1.68 20.27
C SER A 54 -4.96 -2.56 20.39
N THR A 55 -5.11 -3.88 20.29
CA THR A 55 -4.00 -4.82 20.44
C THR A 55 -3.35 -5.12 19.09
N ASN A 56 -2.07 -4.81 18.95
CA ASN A 56 -1.28 -5.22 17.79
C ASN A 56 -0.86 -6.69 17.95
N MET A 57 -1.63 -7.60 17.36
CA MET A 57 -1.37 -9.03 17.43
C MET A 57 -0.02 -9.44 16.79
N ARG A 58 0.49 -8.69 15.81
CA ARG A 58 1.79 -8.98 15.16
C ARG A 58 2.94 -8.83 16.15
N VAL A 59 2.88 -7.80 16.99
CA VAL A 59 3.88 -7.58 18.06
C VAL A 59 3.62 -8.53 19.21
N HIS A 60 2.37 -8.66 19.65
CA HIS A 60 1.99 -9.48 20.81
C HIS A 60 2.40 -10.95 20.65
N LEU A 61 2.17 -11.55 19.48
CA LEU A 61 2.46 -12.97 19.25
C LEU A 61 3.96 -13.27 19.09
N ARG A 62 4.77 -12.28 18.69
CA ARG A 62 6.20 -12.47 18.42
C ARG A 62 7.10 -12.05 19.59
N GLY A 63 6.59 -11.23 20.52
CA GLY A 63 7.35 -10.74 21.67
C GLY A 63 8.56 -9.87 21.30
N ASP A 64 8.65 -9.41 20.04
CA ASP A 64 9.78 -8.63 19.54
C ASP A 64 9.65 -7.16 19.95
N VAL A 65 10.51 -6.76 20.88
CA VAL A 65 10.57 -5.39 21.43
C VAL A 65 10.84 -4.37 20.31
N SER A 66 11.67 -4.72 19.32
CA SER A 66 11.99 -3.82 18.20
C SER A 66 10.77 -3.61 17.29
N ALA A 67 10.03 -4.68 17.00
CA ALA A 67 8.77 -4.60 16.27
C ALA A 67 7.71 -3.79 17.03
N GLY A 68 7.69 -3.88 18.36
CA GLY A 68 6.85 -3.04 19.22
C GLY A 68 7.14 -1.56 19.06
N ARG A 69 8.42 -1.16 19.22
CA ARG A 69 8.86 0.23 19.05
C ARG A 69 8.56 0.76 17.65
N PHE A 70 8.83 -0.03 16.62
CA PHE A 70 8.50 0.33 15.23
C PHE A 70 6.99 0.55 15.05
N ALA A 71 6.15 -0.33 15.60
CA ALA A 71 4.70 -0.21 15.50
C ALA A 71 4.17 1.05 16.22
N GLU A 72 4.75 1.43 17.36
CA GLU A 72 4.42 2.66 18.07
C GLU A 72 4.79 3.91 17.27
N GLN A 73 5.98 3.93 16.66
CA GLN A 73 6.42 5.02 15.78
C GLN A 73 5.48 5.14 14.57
N LEU A 74 5.14 4.02 13.92
CA LEU A 74 4.21 3.99 12.78
C LEU A 74 2.81 4.48 13.18
N LEU A 75 2.33 4.11 14.37
CA LEU A 75 1.07 4.57 14.93
C LEU A 75 1.08 6.08 15.22
N ALA A 76 2.21 6.64 15.69
CA ALA A 76 2.35 8.07 15.91
C ALA A 76 2.28 8.85 14.59
N ILE A 77 2.94 8.36 13.52
CA ILE A 77 2.85 8.92 12.17
C ILE A 77 1.40 8.90 11.68
N GLY A 78 0.74 7.73 11.71
CA GLY A 78 -0.61 7.60 11.20
C GLY A 78 -1.66 8.42 11.96
N ASN A 79 -1.41 8.74 13.23
CA ASN A 79 -2.28 9.61 14.02
C ASN A 79 -1.96 11.11 13.88
N GLY A 80 -0.97 11.49 13.06
CA GLY A 80 -0.55 12.88 12.90
C GLY A 80 0.07 13.48 14.17
N LYS A 81 0.67 12.65 15.03
CA LYS A 81 1.32 13.11 16.27
C LYS A 81 2.74 13.64 16.06
N ILE A 82 3.33 13.37 14.90
CA ILE A 82 4.65 13.90 14.54
C ILE A 82 4.42 15.26 13.88
N PRO A 83 4.96 16.36 14.45
CA PRO A 83 4.80 17.67 13.87
C PRO A 83 5.49 17.72 12.50
N ALA A 84 4.78 18.30 11.52
CA ALA A 84 5.39 18.66 10.26
C ALA A 84 6.13 19.99 10.42
N ASP A 85 7.25 20.13 9.72
CA ASP A 85 7.93 21.40 9.56
C ASP A 85 6.99 22.41 8.87
N PRO A 86 6.75 23.61 9.45
CA PRO A 86 5.77 24.55 8.92
C PRO A 86 6.09 25.09 7.53
N VAL A 87 7.34 25.02 7.09
CA VAL A 87 7.79 25.58 5.81
C VAL A 87 7.73 24.54 4.69
N SER A 88 8.34 23.38 4.92
CA SER A 88 8.40 22.28 3.96
C SER A 88 7.18 21.37 3.97
N GLY A 89 6.42 21.36 5.07
CA GLY A 89 5.32 20.43 5.30
C GLY A 89 5.77 18.98 5.54
N LEU A 90 7.08 18.74 5.71
CA LEU A 90 7.64 17.40 5.89
C LEU A 90 7.70 17.03 7.37
N ILE A 91 7.47 15.75 7.67
CA ILE A 91 7.72 15.20 9.00
C ILE A 91 9.17 14.73 9.10
N ASN A 92 9.79 14.94 10.26
CA ASN A 92 11.09 14.34 10.55
C ASN A 92 10.88 12.95 11.16
N ILE A 93 11.45 11.93 10.53
CA ILE A 93 11.39 10.54 11.00
C ILE A 93 12.73 10.23 11.68
N SER A 94 12.69 9.59 12.85
CA SER A 94 13.91 9.23 13.58
C SER A 94 14.78 8.27 12.76
N ASP A 95 16.10 8.43 12.86
CA ASP A 95 17.11 7.62 12.15
C ASP A 95 16.97 6.11 12.39
N ASN A 96 16.35 5.70 13.49
CA ASN A 96 16.13 4.30 13.81
C ASN A 96 14.90 3.69 13.13
N PHE A 97 14.14 4.46 12.36
CA PHE A 97 12.89 4.01 11.73
C PHE A 97 13.12 3.21 10.45
N CYS A 98 14.13 3.60 9.67
CA CYS A 98 14.44 2.97 8.39
C CYS A 98 15.92 3.11 8.04
N ASN A 99 16.42 2.18 7.23
CA ASN A 99 17.74 2.30 6.64
C ASN A 99 17.64 3.12 5.37
N ILE A 100 18.20 4.32 5.38
CA ILE A 100 18.31 5.16 4.19
C ILE A 100 19.37 4.56 3.27
N VAL A 101 19.10 4.63 1.97
CA VAL A 101 20.00 4.20 0.89
C VAL A 101 20.22 5.38 -0.04
N GLU A 102 21.40 5.48 -0.62
CA GLU A 102 21.80 6.63 -1.43
C GLU A 102 21.32 6.50 -2.89
N SER A 103 20.99 5.28 -3.32
CA SER A 103 20.58 5.03 -4.70
C SER A 103 19.59 3.87 -4.84
N VAL A 104 18.88 3.88 -5.97
CA VAL A 104 18.03 2.75 -6.39
C VAL A 104 18.87 1.48 -6.60
N GLU A 105 20.12 1.62 -7.03
CA GLU A 105 21.03 0.48 -7.20
C GLU A 105 21.36 -0.19 -5.87
N GLU A 106 21.70 0.60 -4.86
CA GLU A 106 21.91 0.10 -3.49
C GLU A 106 20.64 -0.56 -2.94
N LEU A 107 19.46 0.03 -3.17
CA LEU A 107 18.18 -0.56 -2.76
C LEU A 107 17.96 -1.94 -3.38
N LYS A 108 18.15 -2.07 -4.70
CA LYS A 108 18.01 -3.35 -5.40
C LYS A 108 18.98 -4.39 -4.85
N ASN A 109 20.23 -4.03 -4.63
CA ASN A 109 21.24 -4.96 -4.12
C ASN A 109 21.00 -5.36 -2.66
N LYS A 110 20.42 -4.48 -1.83
CA LYS A 110 20.00 -4.82 -0.46
C LYS A 110 18.77 -5.73 -0.44
N VAL A 111 17.77 -5.50 -1.30
CA VAL A 111 16.52 -6.27 -1.31
C VAL A 111 16.68 -7.59 -2.06
N PHE A 112 17.34 -7.58 -3.21
CA PHE A 112 17.55 -8.73 -4.10
C PHE A 112 19.05 -9.04 -4.31
N PRO A 113 19.81 -9.38 -3.25
CA PRO A 113 21.23 -9.69 -3.39
C PRO A 113 21.43 -10.93 -4.27
N ASN A 114 22.38 -10.86 -5.21
CA ASN A 114 22.73 -11.97 -6.11
C ASN A 114 21.53 -12.55 -6.88
N ILE A 115 20.62 -11.69 -7.36
CA ILE A 115 19.43 -12.12 -8.09
C ILE A 115 19.73 -13.07 -9.26
N GLN A 116 20.89 -12.89 -9.92
CA GLN A 116 21.34 -13.73 -11.05
C GLN A 116 21.50 -15.22 -10.68
N THR A 117 21.78 -15.51 -9.42
CA THR A 117 21.91 -16.89 -8.92
C THR A 117 20.66 -17.34 -8.16
N GLN A 118 19.95 -16.43 -7.49
CA GLN A 118 18.81 -16.76 -6.63
C GLN A 118 17.45 -16.77 -7.33
N TYR A 119 17.35 -16.32 -8.59
CA TYR A 119 16.06 -16.16 -9.29
C TYR A 119 15.19 -17.43 -9.42
N LYS A 120 15.73 -18.62 -9.15
CA LYS A 120 14.96 -19.88 -9.13
C LYS A 120 14.44 -20.26 -7.74
N ASP A 121 14.95 -19.64 -6.68
CA ASP A 121 14.51 -19.91 -5.31
C ASP A 121 13.24 -19.10 -4.99
N HIS A 122 12.11 -19.81 -5.03
CA HIS A 122 10.79 -19.23 -4.80
C HIS A 122 10.61 -18.79 -3.34
N LYS A 123 11.24 -19.47 -2.36
CA LYS A 123 11.15 -19.08 -0.94
C LYS A 123 11.93 -17.80 -0.71
N TRP A 124 13.10 -17.68 -1.34
CA TRP A 124 13.88 -16.46 -1.28
C TRP A 124 13.13 -15.30 -1.95
N LEU A 125 12.50 -15.50 -3.10
CA LEU A 125 11.77 -14.45 -3.80
C LEU A 125 10.55 -13.93 -3.02
N CYS A 126 9.79 -14.79 -2.34
CA CYS A 126 8.52 -14.40 -1.73
C CYS A 126 8.65 -13.54 -0.47
N GLU A 127 9.85 -13.46 0.12
CA GLU A 127 10.12 -12.65 1.31
C GLU A 127 10.51 -11.19 0.97
N ARG A 128 10.56 -10.82 -0.31
CA ARG A 128 11.19 -9.58 -0.79
C ARG A 128 10.25 -8.80 -1.69
N ALA A 129 10.24 -7.48 -1.54
CA ALA A 129 9.51 -6.58 -2.40
C ALA A 129 10.13 -5.18 -2.39
N ILE A 130 10.07 -4.49 -3.52
CA ILE A 130 10.36 -3.06 -3.61
C ILE A 130 9.04 -2.35 -3.93
N LEU A 131 8.68 -1.38 -3.10
CA LEU A 131 7.49 -0.55 -3.26
C LEU A 131 7.95 0.84 -3.74
N ALA A 132 7.26 1.40 -4.72
CA ALA A 132 7.51 2.77 -5.17
C ALA A 132 6.17 3.54 -5.30
N PRO A 133 6.16 4.88 -5.06
CA PRO A 133 4.91 5.65 -5.08
C PRO A 133 4.23 5.74 -6.44
N LYS A 134 4.97 5.58 -7.55
CA LYS A 134 4.48 5.74 -8.92
C LYS A 134 4.82 4.54 -9.77
N ASN A 135 3.89 4.16 -10.66
CA ASN A 135 4.07 3.06 -11.61
C ASN A 135 5.28 3.25 -12.53
N VAL A 136 5.62 4.49 -12.90
CA VAL A 136 6.82 4.76 -13.73
C VAL A 136 8.10 4.30 -13.03
N ASN A 137 8.21 4.51 -11.71
CA ASN A 137 9.35 4.06 -10.91
C ASN A 137 9.33 2.55 -10.71
N VAL A 138 8.14 1.97 -10.46
CA VAL A 138 7.96 0.50 -10.39
C VAL A 138 8.44 -0.16 -11.68
N ASN A 139 8.00 0.35 -12.83
CA ASN A 139 8.36 -0.20 -14.14
C ASN A 139 9.87 -0.08 -14.40
N ALA A 140 10.49 1.06 -14.07
CA ALA A 140 11.93 1.25 -14.23
C ALA A 140 12.74 0.27 -13.38
N ILE A 141 12.36 0.08 -12.10
CA ILE A 141 13.04 -0.85 -11.19
C ILE A 141 12.84 -2.29 -11.65
N ASN A 142 11.61 -2.67 -12.02
CA ASN A 142 11.31 -4.01 -12.51
C ASN A 142 12.11 -4.35 -13.77
N LEU A 143 12.21 -3.42 -14.72
CA LEU A 143 13.01 -3.61 -15.93
C LEU A 143 14.50 -3.82 -15.61
N GLN A 144 15.05 -3.01 -14.70
CA GLN A 144 16.46 -3.14 -14.30
C GLN A 144 16.74 -4.47 -13.60
N ILE A 145 15.84 -4.96 -12.75
CA ILE A 145 16.00 -6.27 -12.10
C ILE A 145 15.84 -7.40 -13.13
N GLN A 146 14.85 -7.30 -14.02
CA GLN A 146 14.61 -8.28 -15.08
C GLN A 146 15.83 -8.44 -16.01
N GLN A 147 16.50 -7.34 -16.36
CA GLN A 147 17.71 -7.34 -17.19
C GLN A 147 18.91 -8.04 -16.52
N GLN A 148 18.89 -8.24 -15.21
CA GLN A 148 19.93 -9.00 -14.50
C GLN A 148 19.66 -10.52 -14.52
N LEU A 149 18.44 -10.94 -14.84
CA LEU A 149 18.09 -12.36 -14.84
C LEU A 149 18.74 -13.07 -16.03
N PRO A 150 19.38 -14.24 -15.83
CA PRO A 150 19.91 -15.02 -16.93
C PRO A 150 18.78 -15.72 -17.69
N GLY A 151 18.97 -15.88 -19.00
CA GLY A 151 18.02 -16.55 -19.89
C GLY A 151 17.49 -15.64 -20.98
N GLU A 152 16.65 -16.20 -21.84
CA GLU A 152 16.06 -15.47 -22.96
C GLU A 152 14.81 -14.70 -22.51
N ALA A 153 14.69 -13.45 -22.97
CA ALA A 153 13.51 -12.63 -22.71
C ALA A 153 12.34 -13.10 -23.58
N ILE A 154 11.21 -13.43 -22.97
CA ILE A 154 9.98 -13.82 -23.66
C ILE A 154 8.99 -12.66 -23.61
N SER A 155 8.48 -12.26 -24.78
CA SER A 155 7.47 -11.20 -24.89
C SER A 155 6.07 -11.80 -25.10
N TYR A 156 5.14 -11.43 -24.23
CA TYR A 156 3.73 -11.78 -24.33
C TYR A 156 2.94 -10.54 -24.75
N LYS A 157 2.23 -10.62 -25.88
CA LYS A 157 1.43 -9.51 -26.43
C LYS A 157 -0.03 -9.68 -26.01
N SER A 158 -0.65 -8.64 -25.47
CA SER A 158 -2.11 -8.60 -25.27
C SER A 158 -2.82 -8.33 -26.60
N ILE A 159 -4.09 -8.73 -26.68
CA ILE A 159 -4.99 -8.39 -27.78
C ILE A 159 -6.05 -7.46 -27.20
N ASP A 160 -6.01 -6.19 -27.60
CA ASP A 160 -6.90 -5.16 -27.04
C ASP A 160 -8.13 -4.91 -27.93
N THR A 161 -8.36 -5.75 -28.94
CA THR A 161 -9.47 -5.61 -29.90
C THR A 161 -10.14 -6.95 -30.17
N VAL A 162 -11.46 -6.99 -30.04
CA VAL A 162 -12.28 -8.04 -30.66
C VAL A 162 -12.45 -7.63 -32.12
N LYS A 163 -12.01 -8.46 -33.07
CA LYS A 163 -12.40 -8.26 -34.47
C LYS A 163 -13.89 -8.59 -34.57
N ASP A 164 -14.71 -7.61 -34.94
CA ASP A 164 -16.05 -7.90 -35.45
C ASP A 164 -15.86 -8.72 -36.74
N ILE A 165 -16.03 -10.04 -36.61
CA ILE A 165 -16.32 -10.90 -37.75
C ILE A 165 -17.81 -10.68 -37.97
N ASP A 166 -18.15 -9.76 -38.89
CA ASP A 166 -19.23 -9.91 -39.85
C ASP A 166 -19.37 -8.61 -40.68
N MET A 167 -19.06 -8.74 -41.98
CA MET A 167 -19.41 -7.79 -43.04
C MET A 167 -20.87 -7.97 -43.45
#